data_AF-A0A1V6K9A6-F1
#
_entry.id   AF-A0A1V6K9A6-F1
#
_cell.length_a   1.000
_cell.length_b   1.000
_cell.length_c   1.000
_cell.angle_alpha   90.00
_cell.angle_beta   90.00
_cell.angle_gamma   90.00
#
_symmetry.space_group_name_H-M   'P 1'
#
loop_
_entity.id
_entity.type
_entity.pdbx_description
1 polymer ?
#
loop_
_entity_poly.entity_id
_entity_poly.type
_entity_poly.pdbx_seq_one_letter_code
_entity_poly.pdbx_strand_id
1 'polypeptide(L)'
;MSTLESYLDALHRGVFQVVVPKALVTEPLEPVWKRSAINVPSPGTIASYRKGQYHAHETVSEYHVHMDRYDPEKNPIMHLIDDAPLLLMIRETMETIFVTGRDALQRDPLQRLADQRMSWRLRICLGAVLLAIGAILLLLVIGKTVLFFAVILPSLVLILGLLTIVEGIRGREHREHAGKKIVQGGILAGAGLVLFAFWELYLVLILLALMVWFLSSAAVTLLRAVRERRRLTKGFGYTLGLGMSSLALGVLAITLPRGLVEILLTLLAGLTLMAGAFTLLDAWGLRNAARLMEAGGGFQ
;
A
#
# COMPACT_ATOMS: atom_id res chain seq x y z
N MET A 1 24.24 36.17 8.56
CA MET A 1 24.17 34.73 8.84
C MET A 1 22.89 34.22 8.22
N SER A 2 22.91 33.07 7.56
CA SER A 2 21.76 32.48 6.88
C SER A 2 21.32 31.22 7.60
N THR A 3 20.05 31.20 7.99
CA THR A 3 19.40 30.05 8.63
C THR A 3 18.57 29.28 7.61
N LEU A 4 18.25 28.01 7.89
CA LEU A 4 17.45 27.19 6.98
C LEU A 4 16.06 27.81 6.70
N GLU A 5 15.47 28.47 7.70
CA GLU A 5 14.15 29.12 7.62
C GLU A 5 14.09 30.24 6.60
N SER A 6 15.22 30.91 6.35
CA SER A 6 15.29 32.03 5.41
C SER A 6 14.96 31.62 3.96
N TYR A 7 14.99 30.32 3.67
CA TYR A 7 14.70 29.76 2.35
C TYR A 7 13.31 29.11 2.24
N LEU A 8 12.53 29.08 3.32
CA LEU A 8 11.29 28.27 3.38
C LEU A 8 10.01 29.02 2.98
N ASP A 9 10.09 30.31 2.65
CA ASP A 9 8.89 31.11 2.32
C ASP A 9 8.09 30.52 1.15
N ALA A 10 8.78 29.87 0.21
CA ALA A 10 8.18 29.19 -0.92
C ALA A 10 7.18 28.08 -0.50
N LEU A 11 7.40 27.41 0.65
CA LEU A 11 6.52 26.36 1.16
C LEU A 11 5.13 26.91 1.49
N HIS A 12 5.03 28.12 2.05
CA HIS A 12 3.74 28.78 2.32
C HIS A 12 3.01 29.23 1.06
N ARG A 13 3.73 29.35 -0.06
CA ARG A 13 3.17 29.70 -1.38
C ARG A 13 2.72 28.47 -2.18
N GLY A 14 2.79 27.28 -1.57
CA GLY A 14 2.33 26.02 -2.17
C GLY A 14 3.42 25.24 -2.92
N VAL A 15 4.70 25.59 -2.75
CA VAL A 15 5.80 24.72 -3.18
C VAL A 15 5.87 23.53 -2.24
N PHE A 16 5.89 22.32 -2.79
CA PHE A 16 5.81 21.09 -2.00
C PHE A 16 7.08 20.81 -1.19
N GLN A 17 8.25 21.12 -1.77
CA GLN A 17 9.55 20.88 -1.16
C GLN A 17 10.55 21.92 -1.64
N VAL A 18 11.39 22.42 -0.72
CA VAL A 18 12.51 23.32 -1.01
C VAL A 18 13.81 22.55 -0.77
N VAL A 19 14.74 22.68 -1.72
CA VAL A 19 16.08 22.10 -1.61
C VAL A 19 17.07 23.23 -1.31
N VAL A 20 17.78 23.10 -0.19
CA VAL A 20 18.74 24.12 0.27
C VAL A 20 20.13 23.48 0.38
N PRO A 21 21.10 23.92 -0.43
CA PRO A 21 22.49 23.51 -0.28
C PRO A 21 23.03 23.79 1.13
N LYS A 22 23.73 22.83 1.75
CA LYS A 22 24.32 23.00 3.09
C LYS A 22 25.27 24.19 3.18
N ALA A 23 26.01 24.46 2.09
CA ALA A 23 26.93 25.58 2.00
C ALA A 23 26.24 26.95 2.22
N LEU A 24 24.92 27.03 2.04
CA LEU A 24 24.13 28.25 2.22
C LEU A 24 23.53 28.39 3.63
N VAL A 25 23.67 27.39 4.49
CA VAL A 25 23.18 27.41 5.88
C VAL A 25 24.38 27.55 6.81
N THR A 26 24.59 28.75 7.34
CA THR A 26 25.78 29.06 8.15
C THR A 26 25.58 28.84 9.64
N GLU A 27 24.34 28.64 10.08
CA GLU A 27 23.98 28.42 11.49
C GLU A 27 23.64 26.96 11.77
N PRO A 28 23.95 26.45 12.98
CA PRO A 28 23.57 25.11 13.39
C PRO A 28 22.05 24.97 13.50
N LEU A 29 21.53 23.82 13.07
CA LEU A 29 20.10 23.53 13.11
C LEU A 29 19.58 23.29 14.54
N GLU A 30 20.37 22.62 15.37
CA GLU A 30 20.06 22.40 16.78
C GLU A 30 20.42 23.64 17.61
N PRO A 31 19.63 23.99 18.65
CA PRO A 31 18.55 23.22 19.26
C PRO A 31 17.15 23.48 18.65
N VAL A 32 17.06 24.39 17.68
CA VAL A 32 15.80 24.91 17.16
C VAL A 32 15.05 23.86 16.32
N TRP A 33 15.78 23.06 15.58
CA TRP A 33 15.30 21.88 14.88
C TRP A 33 15.59 20.64 15.71
N LYS A 34 14.55 19.88 16.07
CA LYS A 34 14.71 18.63 16.82
C LYS A 34 15.03 17.49 15.86
N ARG A 35 16.09 16.75 16.11
CA ARG A 35 16.41 15.55 15.35
C ARG A 35 15.36 14.46 15.59
N SER A 36 14.82 13.92 14.50
CA SER A 36 13.87 12.81 14.53
C SER A 36 14.58 11.50 14.91
N ALA A 37 14.07 10.78 15.90
CA ALA A 37 14.58 9.46 16.28
C ALA A 37 14.32 8.38 15.22
N ILE A 38 13.27 8.58 14.40
CA ILE A 38 12.88 7.70 13.31
C ILE A 38 13.20 8.42 12.01
N ASN A 39 14.17 7.90 11.26
CA ASN A 39 14.47 8.37 9.91
C ASN A 39 13.54 7.63 8.94
N VAL A 40 12.55 8.32 8.37
CA VAL A 40 11.74 7.74 7.28
C VAL A 40 12.67 7.61 6.07
N PRO A 41 12.76 6.43 5.42
CA PRO A 41 13.79 6.15 4.44
C PRO A 41 13.53 6.89 3.12
N SER A 42 14.05 8.12 2.99
CA SER A 42 14.24 8.78 1.70
C SER A 42 15.66 8.53 1.18
N PRO A 43 15.85 8.31 -0.14
CA PRO A 43 17.16 7.98 -0.71
C PRO A 43 18.25 8.98 -0.31
N GLY A 44 19.37 8.49 0.23
CA GLY A 44 20.52 9.32 0.61
C GLY A 44 20.34 10.18 1.87
N THR A 45 19.27 9.99 2.65
CA THR A 45 19.02 10.76 3.88
C THR A 45 19.80 10.21 5.07
N ILE A 46 20.66 11.05 5.65
CA ILE A 46 21.56 10.73 6.77
C ILE A 46 20.92 11.10 8.12
N ALA A 47 20.12 12.16 8.15
CA ALA A 47 19.37 12.57 9.32
C ALA A 47 18.07 13.26 8.91
N SER A 48 17.09 13.25 9.82
CA SER A 48 15.84 13.99 9.65
C SER A 48 15.63 14.90 10.86
N TYR A 49 15.15 16.12 10.62
CA TYR A 49 14.89 17.11 11.65
C TYR A 49 13.47 17.68 11.52
N ARG A 50 12.94 18.17 12.64
CA ARG A 50 11.59 18.71 12.74
C ARG A 50 11.56 20.05 13.45
N LYS A 51 10.70 20.93 12.97
CA LYS A 51 10.39 22.20 13.61
C LYS A 51 8.93 22.57 13.34
N GLY A 52 8.04 22.17 14.26
CA GLY A 52 6.59 22.35 14.09
C GLY A 52 6.09 21.59 12.85
N GLN A 53 5.55 22.31 11.87
CA GLN A 53 5.08 21.74 10.59
C GLN A 53 6.22 21.47 9.60
N TYR A 54 7.44 21.90 9.85
CA TYR A 54 8.54 21.65 8.92
C TYR A 54 9.23 20.33 9.20
N HIS A 55 9.53 19.62 8.13
CA HIS A 55 10.36 18.43 8.13
C HIS A 55 11.53 18.63 7.17
N ALA A 56 12.75 18.49 7.68
CA ALA A 56 13.98 18.59 6.91
C ALA A 56 14.66 17.22 6.86
N HIS A 57 14.98 16.77 5.64
CA HIS A 57 15.84 15.61 5.41
C HIS A 57 17.22 16.09 5.01
N GLU A 58 18.23 15.68 5.76
CA GLU A 58 19.62 15.99 5.53
C GLU A 58 20.26 14.90 4.66
N THR A 59 20.80 15.30 3.51
CA THR A 59 21.66 14.45 2.67
C THR A 59 23.13 14.82 2.86
N VAL A 60 24.04 14.31 2.03
CA VAL A 60 25.47 14.69 2.09
C VAL A 60 25.65 16.18 1.82
N SER A 61 24.95 16.73 0.82
CA SER A 61 25.19 18.09 0.29
C SER A 61 24.05 19.07 0.55
N GLU A 62 22.85 18.60 0.87
CA GLU A 62 21.63 19.42 0.82
C GLU A 62 20.67 19.11 1.97
N TYR A 63 19.77 20.07 2.23
CA TYR A 63 18.59 19.91 3.06
C TYR A 63 17.35 19.93 2.17
N HIS A 64 16.55 18.87 2.24
CA HIS A 64 15.25 18.80 1.58
C HIS A 64 14.17 19.08 2.60
N VAL A 65 13.50 20.23 2.50
CA VAL A 65 12.52 20.68 3.49
C VAL A 65 11.13 20.67 2.88
N HIS A 66 10.18 20.02 3.54
CA HIS A 66 8.76 20.11 3.22
C HIS A 66 7.97 20.59 4.44
N MET A 67 6.73 21.04 4.19
CA MET A 67 5.82 21.50 5.23
C MET A 67 4.62 20.55 5.32
N ASP A 68 4.52 19.87 6.44
CA ASP A 68 3.38 19.04 6.84
C ASP A 68 2.17 19.94 7.12
N ARG A 69 0.97 19.45 6.79
CA ARG A 69 -0.25 20.21 7.01
C ARG A 69 -0.60 20.29 8.49
N TYR A 70 -0.22 19.27 9.26
CA TYR A 70 -0.44 19.24 10.70
C TYR A 70 0.89 18.98 11.42
N ASP A 71 1.13 19.77 12.48
CA ASP A 71 2.26 19.51 13.38
C ASP A 71 2.07 18.14 14.06
N PRO A 72 2.95 17.15 13.82
CA PRO A 72 2.80 15.80 14.34
C PRO A 72 2.91 15.73 15.87
N GLU A 73 3.55 16.71 16.54
CA GLU A 73 3.58 16.76 18.02
C GLU A 73 2.22 17.19 18.57
N LYS A 74 1.50 18.06 17.86
CA LYS A 74 0.22 18.62 18.33
C LYS A 74 -0.99 17.83 17.83
N ASN A 75 -0.92 17.28 16.62
CA ASN A 75 -2.03 16.58 15.96
C ASN A 75 -1.53 15.31 15.23
N PRO A 76 -0.99 14.31 15.96
CA PRO A 76 -0.35 13.12 15.36
C PRO A 76 -1.29 12.30 14.49
N ILE A 77 -2.57 12.18 14.87
CA ILE A 77 -3.57 11.44 14.11
C ILE A 77 -3.87 12.14 12.78
N MET A 78 -3.96 13.47 12.81
CA MET A 78 -4.30 14.25 11.62
C MET A 78 -3.16 14.28 10.61
N HIS A 79 -1.92 14.37 11.11
CA HIS A 79 -0.72 14.22 10.32
C HIS A 79 -0.69 12.88 9.57
N LEU A 80 -0.99 11.76 10.25
CA LEU A 80 -0.99 10.44 9.61
C LEU A 80 -2.07 10.29 8.53
N ILE A 81 -3.21 10.96 8.67
CA ILE A 81 -4.33 10.85 7.72
C ILE A 81 -4.09 11.69 6.47
N ASP A 82 -3.51 12.89 6.62
CA ASP A 82 -3.42 13.87 5.53
C ASP A 82 -2.04 14.00 4.90
N ASP A 83 -0.97 13.80 5.68
CA ASP A 83 0.40 13.99 5.24
C ASP A 83 1.08 12.67 4.81
N ALA A 84 0.39 11.53 4.98
CA ALA A 84 0.78 10.24 4.41
C ALA A 84 -0.22 9.83 3.30
N PRO A 85 -0.08 10.37 2.07
CA PRO A 85 -0.96 10.00 0.98
C PRO A 85 -0.63 8.56 0.59
N LEU A 86 -1.64 7.69 0.59
CA LEU A 86 -1.59 6.36 -0.03
C LEU A 86 -0.98 6.39 -1.45
N LEU A 87 -1.10 7.52 -2.14
CA LEU A 87 -0.49 7.87 -3.43
C LEU A 87 1.04 7.95 -3.41
N LEU A 88 1.66 8.44 -2.32
CA LEU A 88 3.11 8.39 -2.15
C LEU A 88 3.57 6.96 -1.98
N MET A 89 2.82 6.11 -1.25
CA MET A 89 3.16 4.70 -1.12
C MET A 89 3.12 3.98 -2.48
N ILE A 90 2.13 4.26 -3.34
CA ILE A 90 2.06 3.72 -4.70
C ILE A 90 3.20 4.26 -5.58
N ARG A 91 3.50 5.56 -5.50
CA ARG A 91 4.61 6.19 -6.24
C ARG A 91 5.97 5.68 -5.79
N GLU A 92 6.20 5.55 -4.49
CA GLU A 92 7.43 4.97 -3.92
C GLU A 92 7.54 3.50 -4.27
N THR A 93 6.43 2.75 -4.33
CA THR A 93 6.45 1.37 -4.85
C THR A 93 6.87 1.37 -6.33
N MET A 94 6.35 2.29 -7.15
CA MET A 94 6.73 2.45 -8.56
C MET A 94 8.20 2.88 -8.72
N GLU A 95 8.67 3.84 -7.93
CA GLU A 95 10.07 4.29 -7.92
C GLU A 95 11.00 3.20 -7.41
N THR A 96 10.62 2.43 -6.40
CA THR A 96 11.41 1.28 -5.91
C THR A 96 11.51 0.20 -6.98
N ILE A 97 10.45 -0.07 -7.75
CA ILE A 97 10.51 -0.96 -8.92
C ILE A 97 11.48 -0.40 -9.97
N PHE A 98 11.46 0.91 -10.22
CA PHE A 98 12.34 1.58 -11.19
C PHE A 98 13.82 1.61 -10.74
N VAL A 99 14.07 1.86 -9.46
CA VAL A 99 15.40 1.90 -8.83
C VAL A 99 15.99 0.50 -8.71
N THR A 100 15.18 -0.52 -8.40
CA THR A 100 15.61 -1.94 -8.45
C THR A 100 16.03 -2.33 -9.88
N GLY A 101 15.35 -1.77 -10.91
CA GLY A 101 15.77 -1.90 -12.30
C GLY A 101 17.10 -1.20 -12.61
N ARG A 102 17.43 -0.12 -11.90
CA ARG A 102 18.70 0.61 -12.03
C ARG A 102 19.86 -0.10 -11.35
N ASP A 103 19.64 -0.74 -10.20
CA ASP A 103 20.65 -1.58 -9.52
C ASP A 103 20.97 -2.87 -10.30
N ALA A 104 20.06 -3.31 -11.17
CA ALA A 104 20.33 -4.40 -12.11
C ALA A 104 21.46 -4.08 -13.11
N LEU A 105 21.81 -2.80 -13.33
CA LEU A 105 22.93 -2.41 -14.20
C LEU A 105 24.30 -2.89 -13.69
N GLN A 106 24.42 -3.26 -12.41
CA GLN A 106 25.67 -3.73 -11.80
C GLN A 106 25.86 -5.26 -11.85
N ARG A 107 24.88 -6.04 -12.32
CA ARG A 107 24.96 -7.51 -12.41
C ARG A 107 25.51 -7.99 -13.75
N ASP A 108 26.04 -9.20 -13.83
CA ASP A 108 26.44 -9.85 -15.08
C ASP A 108 25.28 -9.83 -16.12
N PRO A 109 25.49 -9.35 -17.36
CA PRO A 109 24.46 -9.28 -18.39
C PRO A 109 23.74 -10.61 -18.69
N LEU A 110 24.42 -11.75 -18.55
CA LEU A 110 23.79 -13.06 -18.78
C LEU A 110 22.83 -13.43 -17.63
N GLN A 111 23.21 -13.12 -16.39
CA GLN A 111 22.33 -13.33 -15.23
C GLN A 111 21.11 -12.41 -15.28
N ARG A 112 21.27 -11.16 -15.75
CA ARG A 112 20.14 -10.24 -15.96
C ARG A 112 19.12 -10.78 -16.97
N LEU A 113 19.58 -11.29 -18.11
CA LEU A 113 18.69 -11.85 -19.13
C LEU A 113 17.93 -13.07 -18.60
N ALA A 114 18.58 -13.94 -17.82
CA ALA A 114 17.93 -15.10 -17.19
C ALA A 114 16.87 -14.68 -16.16
N ASP A 115 17.22 -13.76 -15.26
CA ASP A 115 16.32 -13.22 -14.23
C ASP A 115 15.12 -12.51 -14.87
N GLN A 116 15.36 -11.73 -15.92
CA GLN A 116 14.30 -11.02 -16.65
C GLN A 116 13.39 -12.00 -17.39
N ARG A 117 13.94 -13.05 -18.01
CA ARG A 117 13.18 -14.12 -18.67
C ARG A 117 12.26 -14.86 -17.71
N MET A 118 12.76 -15.21 -16.52
CA MET A 118 11.96 -15.85 -15.49
C MET A 118 10.89 -14.89 -14.95
N SER A 119 11.27 -13.64 -14.69
CA SER A 119 10.38 -12.62 -14.13
C SER A 119 9.18 -12.33 -15.03
N TRP A 120 9.36 -12.13 -16.34
CA TRP A 120 8.22 -11.86 -17.21
C TRP A 120 7.29 -13.06 -17.35
N ARG A 121 7.82 -14.30 -17.38
CA ARG A 121 6.99 -15.51 -17.44
C ARG A 121 6.13 -15.67 -16.19
N LEU A 122 6.73 -15.48 -15.02
CA LEU A 122 6.01 -15.52 -13.75
C LEU A 122 4.93 -14.43 -13.67
N ARG A 123 5.24 -13.20 -14.10
CA ARG A 123 4.27 -12.10 -14.12
C ARG A 123 3.14 -12.35 -15.12
N ILE A 124 3.39 -12.95 -16.30
CA ILE A 124 2.31 -13.36 -17.20
C ILE A 124 1.39 -14.38 -16.53
N CYS A 125 1.97 -15.42 -15.92
CA CYS A 125 1.20 -16.46 -15.24
C CYS A 125 0.35 -15.86 -14.10
N LEU A 126 0.98 -15.06 -13.23
CA LEU A 126 0.31 -14.39 -12.12
C LEU A 126 -0.80 -13.44 -12.61
N GLY A 127 -0.52 -12.62 -13.63
CA GLY A 127 -1.50 -11.71 -14.21
C GLY A 127 -2.71 -12.45 -14.78
N ALA A 128 -2.50 -13.57 -15.48
CA ALA A 128 -3.58 -14.42 -15.99
C ALA A 128 -4.40 -15.05 -14.86
N VAL A 129 -3.75 -15.55 -13.80
CA VAL A 129 -4.43 -16.09 -12.61
C VAL A 129 -5.27 -15.01 -11.93
N LEU A 130 -4.73 -13.79 -11.76
CA LEU A 130 -5.47 -12.66 -11.18
C LEU A 130 -6.68 -12.28 -12.03
N LEU A 131 -6.55 -12.25 -13.36
CA LEU A 131 -7.69 -12.00 -14.25
C LEU A 131 -8.77 -13.08 -14.10
N ALA A 132 -8.37 -14.36 -14.02
CA ALA A 132 -9.31 -15.45 -13.81
C ALA A 132 -10.03 -15.33 -12.46
N ILE A 133 -9.30 -15.02 -11.37
CA ILE A 133 -9.89 -14.78 -10.05
C ILE A 133 -10.87 -13.60 -10.10
N GLY A 134 -10.47 -12.48 -10.69
CA GLY A 134 -11.34 -11.30 -10.84
C GLY A 134 -12.63 -11.61 -11.62
N ALA A 135 -12.54 -12.40 -12.70
CA ALA A 135 -13.71 -12.83 -13.46
C ALA A 135 -14.63 -13.77 -12.66
N ILE A 136 -14.06 -14.71 -11.90
CA ILE A 136 -14.82 -15.59 -11.00
C ILE A 136 -15.55 -14.75 -9.93
N LEU A 137 -14.87 -13.76 -9.34
CA LEU A 137 -15.48 -12.86 -8.36
C LEU A 137 -16.68 -12.10 -8.96
N LEU A 138 -16.59 -11.59 -10.19
CA LEU A 138 -17.73 -10.96 -10.87
C LEU A 138 -18.89 -11.93 -11.06
N LEU A 139 -18.62 -13.18 -11.45
CA LEU A 139 -19.66 -14.20 -11.58
C LEU A 139 -20.33 -14.52 -10.24
N LEU A 140 -19.59 -14.48 -9.13
CA LEU A 140 -20.13 -14.71 -7.79
C LEU A 140 -21.05 -13.58 -7.32
N VAL A 141 -20.76 -12.33 -7.69
CA VAL A 141 -21.62 -11.17 -7.37
C VAL A 141 -23.04 -11.38 -7.94
N ILE A 142 -23.17 -12.07 -9.08
CA ILE A 142 -24.46 -12.36 -9.72
C ILE A 142 -25.18 -13.49 -8.95
N GLY A 143 -25.71 -13.15 -7.77
CA GLY A 143 -26.62 -14.00 -7.00
C GLY A 143 -25.98 -15.12 -6.16
N LYS A 144 -24.65 -15.26 -6.17
CA LYS A 144 -23.92 -16.32 -5.44
C LYS A 144 -22.91 -15.79 -4.40
N THR A 145 -23.13 -14.59 -3.88
CA THR A 145 -22.25 -13.95 -2.88
C THR A 145 -22.06 -14.81 -1.62
N VAL A 146 -23.09 -15.53 -1.17
CA VAL A 146 -23.01 -16.46 -0.04
C VAL A 146 -21.99 -17.59 -0.29
N LEU A 147 -21.85 -18.07 -1.53
CA LEU A 147 -20.92 -19.16 -1.87
C LEU A 147 -19.46 -18.76 -1.60
N PHE A 148 -19.14 -17.47 -1.77
CA PHE A 148 -17.81 -16.96 -1.49
C PHE A 148 -17.44 -17.15 -0.01
N PHE A 149 -18.34 -16.76 0.89
CA PHE A 149 -18.12 -16.81 2.33
C PHE A 149 -18.33 -18.20 2.91
N ALA A 150 -19.33 -18.95 2.44
CA ALA A 150 -19.64 -20.27 2.98
C ALA A 150 -18.65 -21.35 2.52
N VAL A 151 -18.08 -21.21 1.32
CA VAL A 151 -17.28 -22.29 0.70
C VAL A 151 -15.90 -21.80 0.27
N ILE A 152 -15.83 -20.81 -0.63
CA ILE A 152 -14.56 -20.46 -1.29
C ILE A 152 -13.51 -19.97 -0.30
N LEU A 153 -13.86 -19.01 0.55
CA LEU A 153 -12.95 -18.42 1.53
C LEU A 153 -12.51 -19.47 2.58
N PRO A 154 -13.41 -20.24 3.23
CA PRO A 154 -13.03 -21.33 4.12
C PRO A 154 -12.15 -22.39 3.46
N SER A 155 -12.50 -22.83 2.24
CA SER A 155 -11.71 -23.82 1.48
C SER A 155 -10.32 -23.28 1.15
N LEU A 156 -10.19 -22.01 0.77
CA LEU A 156 -8.89 -21.39 0.51
C LEU A 156 -8.01 -21.40 1.75
N VAL A 157 -8.55 -20.97 2.90
CA VAL A 157 -7.84 -20.97 4.18
C VAL A 157 -7.42 -22.40 4.58
N LEU A 158 -8.32 -23.37 4.43
CA LEU A 158 -8.06 -24.77 4.71
C LEU A 158 -6.94 -25.33 3.82
N ILE A 159 -7.02 -25.11 2.50
CA ILE A 159 -6.01 -25.57 1.53
C ILE A 159 -4.64 -24.94 1.85
N LEU A 160 -4.58 -23.63 2.14
CA LEU A 160 -3.33 -22.98 2.54
C LEU A 160 -2.75 -23.58 3.82
N GLY A 161 -3.60 -23.93 4.80
CA GLY A 161 -3.19 -24.63 6.01
C GLY A 161 -2.59 -26.00 5.71
N LEU A 162 -3.28 -26.80 4.89
CA LEU A 162 -2.81 -28.12 4.47
C LEU A 162 -1.50 -28.04 3.67
N LEU A 163 -1.36 -27.10 2.73
CA LEU A 163 -0.12 -26.89 1.99
C LEU A 163 1.04 -26.52 2.92
N THR A 164 0.79 -25.66 3.91
CA THR A 164 1.80 -25.28 4.91
C THR A 164 2.25 -26.47 5.76
N ILE A 165 1.32 -27.38 6.11
CA ILE A 165 1.64 -28.65 6.79
C ILE A 165 2.52 -29.53 5.88
N VAL A 166 2.13 -29.72 4.62
CA VAL A 166 2.87 -30.55 3.65
C VAL A 166 4.28 -30.00 3.46
N GLU A 167 4.46 -28.69 3.36
CA GLU A 167 5.78 -28.06 3.32
C GLU A 167 6.59 -28.32 4.59
N GLY A 168 5.95 -28.25 5.77
CA GLY A 168 6.59 -28.56 7.04
C GLY A 168 7.05 -30.01 7.14
N ILE A 169 6.26 -30.95 6.63
CA ILE A 169 6.58 -32.39 6.60
C ILE A 169 7.71 -32.67 5.60
N ARG A 170 7.66 -32.10 4.39
CA ARG A 170 8.71 -32.27 3.37
C ARG A 170 10.04 -31.62 3.77
N GLY A 171 10.00 -30.52 4.52
CA GLY A 171 11.18 -29.81 5.02
C GLY A 171 11.79 -30.37 6.31
N ARG A 172 11.26 -31.49 6.83
CA ARG A 172 11.58 -32.03 8.16
C ARG A 172 13.01 -32.56 8.29
N GLU A 173 13.65 -32.96 7.19
CA GLU A 173 15.05 -33.42 7.19
C GLU A 173 16.09 -32.28 7.25
N HIS A 174 15.73 -31.03 6.94
CA HIS A 174 16.73 -29.99 6.65
C HIS A 174 16.54 -28.65 7.36
N ARG A 175 15.51 -28.46 8.22
CA ARG A 175 15.25 -27.14 8.86
C ARG A 175 14.72 -27.24 10.30
N GLU A 176 15.37 -26.52 11.22
CA GLU A 176 14.87 -26.24 12.59
C GLU A 176 13.45 -25.63 12.61
N HIS A 177 13.01 -25.03 11.50
CA HIS A 177 11.72 -24.36 11.37
C HIS A 177 10.57 -25.29 10.91
N ALA A 178 10.83 -26.56 10.65
CA ALA A 178 9.82 -27.51 10.15
C ALA A 178 8.65 -27.70 11.14
N GLY A 179 8.94 -27.83 12.44
CA GLY A 179 7.92 -27.96 13.47
C GLY A 179 7.00 -26.73 13.56
N LYS A 180 7.58 -25.52 13.46
CA LYS A 180 6.83 -24.27 13.46
C LYS A 180 5.85 -24.18 12.28
N LYS A 181 6.28 -24.61 11.08
CA LYS A 181 5.41 -24.64 9.89
C LYS A 181 4.24 -25.62 10.05
N ILE A 182 4.47 -26.80 10.64
CA ILE A 182 3.40 -27.78 10.87
C ILE A 182 2.35 -27.21 11.84
N VAL A 183 2.79 -26.58 12.94
CA VAL A 183 1.87 -25.95 13.91
C VAL A 183 1.09 -24.80 13.28
N GLN A 184 1.77 -23.91 12.55
CA GLN A 184 1.12 -22.80 11.83
C GLN A 184 0.09 -23.30 10.81
N GLY A 185 0.45 -24.30 10.02
CA GLY A 185 -0.46 -24.91 9.05
C GLY A 185 -1.64 -25.60 9.72
N GLY A 186 -1.43 -26.26 10.86
CA GLY A 186 -2.49 -26.85 11.68
C GLY A 186 -3.48 -25.81 12.22
N ILE A 187 -2.98 -24.69 12.75
CA ILE A 187 -3.83 -23.57 13.20
C ILE A 187 -4.64 -23.02 12.03
N LEU A 188 -4.00 -22.83 10.87
CA LEU A 188 -4.66 -22.28 9.67
C LEU A 188 -5.73 -23.24 9.12
N ALA A 189 -5.43 -24.54 9.07
CA ALA A 189 -6.40 -25.56 8.66
C ALA A 189 -7.58 -25.64 9.64
N GLY A 190 -7.32 -25.60 10.95
CA GLY A 190 -8.33 -25.52 11.99
C GLY A 190 -9.21 -24.27 11.85
N ALA A 191 -8.61 -23.11 11.58
CA ALA A 191 -9.34 -21.88 11.30
C ALA A 191 -10.23 -22.02 10.05
N GLY A 192 -9.74 -22.66 8.98
CA GLY A 192 -10.54 -22.96 7.79
C GLY A 192 -11.79 -23.80 8.11
N LEU A 193 -11.66 -24.82 8.95
CA LEU A 193 -12.79 -25.64 9.41
C LEU A 193 -13.78 -24.85 10.27
N VAL A 194 -13.27 -24.01 11.19
CA VAL A 194 -14.10 -23.12 12.01
C VAL A 194 -14.87 -22.13 11.12
N LEU A 195 -14.23 -21.55 10.12
CA LEU A 195 -14.89 -20.65 9.16
C LEU A 195 -15.97 -21.38 8.36
N PHE A 196 -15.77 -22.65 8.03
CA PHE A 196 -16.77 -23.47 7.35
C PHE A 196 -18.01 -23.70 8.23
N ALA A 197 -17.80 -24.00 9.51
CA ALA A 197 -18.88 -24.26 10.47
C ALA A 197 -19.64 -22.99 10.88
N PHE A 198 -18.94 -21.85 11.02
CA PHE A 198 -19.48 -20.60 11.57
C PHE A 198 -19.56 -19.49 10.52
N TRP A 199 -19.92 -19.82 9.29
CA TRP A 199 -19.81 -18.87 8.19
C TRP A 199 -20.72 -17.64 8.33
N GLU A 200 -21.94 -17.83 8.87
CA GLU A 200 -22.87 -16.74 9.15
C GLU A 200 -22.33 -15.81 10.23
N LEU A 201 -21.78 -16.38 11.30
CA LEU A 201 -21.28 -15.61 12.44
C LEU A 201 -20.14 -14.68 12.01
N TYR A 202 -19.14 -15.20 11.31
CA TYR A 202 -18.02 -14.36 10.91
C TYR A 202 -18.43 -13.32 9.85
N LEU A 203 -19.39 -13.64 8.97
CA LEU A 203 -19.94 -12.66 8.02
C LEU A 203 -20.63 -11.50 8.76
N VAL A 204 -21.43 -11.81 9.78
CA VAL A 204 -22.06 -10.80 10.65
C VAL A 204 -21.01 -9.96 11.37
N LEU A 205 -19.95 -10.59 11.91
CA LEU A 205 -18.86 -9.87 12.58
C LEU A 205 -18.11 -8.93 11.62
N ILE A 206 -17.84 -9.36 10.38
CA ILE A 206 -17.23 -8.52 9.34
C ILE A 206 -18.15 -7.33 9.03
N LEU A 207 -19.44 -7.58 8.82
CA LEU A 207 -20.41 -6.52 8.53
C LEU A 207 -20.53 -5.52 9.69
N LEU A 208 -20.51 -6.00 10.93
CA LEU A 208 -20.52 -5.14 12.11
C LEU A 208 -19.25 -4.27 12.18
N ALA A 209 -18.08 -4.87 11.96
CA ALA A 209 -16.81 -4.15 11.94
C ALA A 209 -16.78 -3.09 10.83
N LEU A 210 -17.27 -3.43 9.64
CA LEU A 210 -17.39 -2.50 8.51
C LEU A 210 -18.39 -1.38 8.78
N MET A 211 -19.53 -1.69 9.39
CA MET A 211 -20.52 -0.70 9.80
C MET A 211 -19.89 0.32 10.76
N VAL A 212 -19.22 -0.14 11.82
CA VAL A 212 -18.54 0.73 12.78
C VAL A 212 -17.47 1.56 12.09
N TRP A 213 -16.69 0.95 11.20
CA TRP A 213 -15.65 1.63 10.43
C TRP A 213 -16.21 2.74 9.54
N PHE A 214 -17.23 2.44 8.72
CA PHE A 214 -17.83 3.40 7.81
C PHE A 214 -18.53 4.54 8.55
N LEU A 215 -19.29 4.25 9.61
CA LEU A 215 -19.94 5.29 10.40
C LEU A 215 -18.93 6.19 11.13
N SER A 216 -17.86 5.60 11.68
CA SER A 216 -16.79 6.37 12.33
C SER A 216 -16.04 7.25 11.33
N SER A 217 -15.69 6.68 10.17
CA SER A 217 -15.05 7.40 9.07
C SER A 217 -15.93 8.57 8.57
N ALA A 218 -17.23 8.33 8.39
CA ALA A 218 -18.20 9.36 8.01
C ALA A 218 -18.28 10.47 9.06
N ALA A 219 -18.39 10.11 10.35
CA ALA A 219 -18.46 11.08 11.43
C ALA A 219 -17.22 11.99 11.45
N VAL A 220 -16.01 11.42 11.40
CA VAL A 220 -14.77 12.19 11.41
C VAL A 220 -14.65 13.10 10.18
N THR A 221 -14.88 12.56 8.98
CA THR A 221 -14.71 13.31 7.72
C THR A 221 -15.78 14.38 7.52
N LEU A 222 -17.03 14.14 7.90
CA LEU A 222 -18.10 15.13 7.83
C LEU A 222 -17.94 16.22 8.90
N LEU A 223 -17.59 15.86 10.15
CA LEU A 223 -17.29 16.85 11.19
C LEU A 223 -16.14 17.76 10.75
N ARG A 224 -15.12 17.21 10.08
CA ARG A 224 -14.04 17.98 9.50
C ARG A 224 -14.54 18.93 8.41
N ALA A 225 -15.33 18.44 7.46
CA ALA A 225 -15.89 19.27 6.39
C ALA A 225 -16.68 20.46 6.97
N VAL A 226 -17.46 20.25 8.03
CA VAL A 226 -18.23 21.32 8.69
C VAL A 226 -17.33 22.30 9.44
N ARG A 227 -16.39 21.81 10.26
CA ARG A 227 -15.53 22.66 11.11
C ARG A 227 -14.49 23.45 10.32
N GLU A 228 -13.94 22.87 9.26
CA GLU A 228 -12.82 23.43 8.50
C GLU A 228 -13.27 24.04 7.16
N ARG A 229 -14.58 24.27 6.96
CA ARG A 229 -15.16 24.79 5.71
C ARG A 229 -14.44 26.01 5.12
N ARG A 230 -13.90 26.90 5.97
CA ARG A 230 -13.18 28.12 5.55
C ARG A 230 -11.67 27.91 5.31
N ARG A 231 -11.08 26.81 5.81
CA ARG A 231 -9.64 26.48 5.66
C ARG A 231 -9.37 25.43 4.59
N LEU A 232 -10.39 24.69 4.15
CA LEU A 232 -10.33 23.73 3.04
C LEU A 232 -10.51 24.43 1.68
N THR A 233 -9.60 25.32 1.31
CA THR A 233 -9.66 26.07 0.03
C THR A 233 -9.44 25.19 -1.20
N LYS A 234 -8.79 24.02 -1.03
CA LYS A 234 -8.69 22.95 -2.04
C LYS A 234 -9.10 21.63 -1.39
N GLY A 235 -10.10 20.95 -1.97
CA GLY A 235 -10.51 19.60 -1.56
C GLY A 235 -11.78 19.49 -0.69
N PHE A 236 -12.49 20.59 -0.37
CA PHE A 236 -13.75 20.52 0.39
C PHE A 236 -14.77 19.55 -0.21
N GLY A 237 -14.99 19.63 -1.53
CA GLY A 237 -15.92 18.74 -2.23
C GLY A 237 -15.50 17.27 -2.16
N TYR A 238 -14.20 16.99 -2.20
CA TYR A 238 -13.67 15.64 -2.04
C TYR A 238 -13.85 15.11 -0.61
N THR A 239 -13.52 15.90 0.41
CA THR A 239 -13.72 15.52 1.82
C THR A 239 -15.20 15.31 2.15
N LEU A 240 -16.07 16.19 1.66
CA LEU A 240 -17.52 16.04 1.82
C LEU A 240 -18.03 14.79 1.09
N GLY A 241 -17.59 14.58 -0.15
CA GLY A 241 -17.96 13.41 -0.96
C GLY A 241 -17.53 12.09 -0.31
N LEU A 242 -16.32 12.03 0.24
CA LEU A 242 -15.83 10.89 1.00
C LEU A 242 -16.69 10.63 2.24
N GLY A 243 -16.97 11.66 3.03
CA GLY A 243 -17.78 11.50 4.24
C GLY A 243 -19.20 11.06 3.96
N MET A 244 -19.83 11.62 2.92
CA MET A 244 -21.17 11.20 2.49
C MET A 244 -21.17 9.77 1.93
N SER A 245 -20.16 9.38 1.17
CA SER A 245 -20.03 8.01 0.63
C SER A 245 -19.82 7.00 1.76
N SER A 246 -18.98 7.33 2.73
CA SER A 246 -18.75 6.51 3.93
C SER A 246 -20.03 6.38 4.75
N LEU A 247 -20.80 7.46 4.91
CA LEU A 247 -22.10 7.41 5.59
C LEU A 247 -23.08 6.50 4.86
N ALA A 248 -23.18 6.62 3.53
CA ALA A 248 -24.04 5.78 2.71
C ALA A 248 -23.69 4.29 2.85
N LEU A 249 -22.40 3.94 2.83
CA LEU A 249 -21.93 2.56 3.06
C LEU A 249 -22.26 2.06 4.48
N GLY A 250 -22.11 2.92 5.49
CA GLY A 250 -22.48 2.61 6.87
C GLY A 250 -23.98 2.36 7.06
N VAL A 251 -24.83 3.17 6.43
CA VAL A 251 -26.29 2.95 6.43
C VAL A 251 -26.63 1.67 5.67
N LEU A 252 -26.02 1.43 4.51
CA LEU A 252 -26.24 0.23 3.71
C LEU A 252 -25.88 -1.06 4.48
N ALA A 253 -24.84 -1.01 5.32
CA ALA A 253 -24.45 -2.12 6.20
C ALA A 253 -25.60 -2.57 7.11
N ILE A 254 -26.47 -1.65 7.53
CA ILE A 254 -27.60 -1.90 8.42
C ILE A 254 -28.83 -2.29 7.60
N THR A 255 -29.16 -1.52 6.56
CA THR A 255 -30.44 -1.65 5.86
C THR A 255 -30.44 -2.74 4.80
N LEU A 256 -29.32 -2.93 4.10
CA LEU A 256 -29.16 -3.87 2.98
C LEU A 256 -27.77 -4.53 3.03
N PRO A 257 -27.47 -5.34 4.07
CA PRO A 257 -26.15 -5.94 4.26
C PRO A 257 -25.69 -6.78 3.07
N ARG A 258 -26.64 -7.48 2.41
CA ARG A 258 -26.36 -8.23 1.19
C ARG A 258 -25.87 -7.33 0.05
N GLY A 259 -26.52 -6.17 -0.15
CA GLY A 259 -26.12 -5.20 -1.17
C GLY A 259 -24.74 -4.62 -0.90
N LEU A 260 -24.40 -4.36 0.38
CA LEU A 260 -23.05 -3.94 0.75
C LEU A 260 -22.01 -5.01 0.38
N VAL A 261 -22.27 -6.28 0.68
CA VAL A 261 -21.38 -7.39 0.30
C VAL A 261 -21.20 -7.48 -1.22
N GLU A 262 -22.29 -7.32 -1.99
CA GLU A 262 -22.24 -7.32 -3.45
C GLU A 262 -21.36 -6.17 -3.98
N ILE A 263 -21.49 -4.96 -3.42
CA ILE A 263 -20.64 -3.81 -3.76
C ILE A 263 -19.18 -4.11 -3.44
N LEU A 264 -18.88 -4.62 -2.24
CA LEU A 264 -17.50 -4.92 -1.81
C LEU A 264 -16.86 -6.00 -2.67
N LEU A 265 -17.60 -7.06 -3.00
CA LEU A 265 -17.11 -8.10 -3.91
C LEU A 265 -16.93 -7.58 -5.34
N THR A 266 -17.78 -6.67 -5.81
CA THR A 266 -17.62 -6.02 -7.11
C THR A 266 -16.36 -5.15 -7.15
N LEU A 267 -16.12 -4.37 -6.09
CA LEU A 267 -14.90 -3.56 -5.95
C LEU A 267 -13.66 -4.45 -5.91
N LEU A 268 -13.68 -5.51 -5.11
CA LEU A 268 -12.58 -6.48 -5.04
C LEU A 268 -12.31 -7.14 -6.40
N ALA A 269 -13.36 -7.52 -7.13
CA ALA A 269 -13.25 -8.08 -8.47
C ALA A 269 -12.61 -7.08 -9.43
N GLY A 270 -13.09 -5.83 -9.45
CA GLY A 270 -12.53 -4.76 -10.28
C GLY A 270 -11.06 -4.47 -9.99
N LEU A 271 -10.69 -4.36 -8.71
CA LEU A 271 -9.30 -4.16 -8.29
C LEU A 271 -8.41 -5.34 -8.70
N THR A 272 -8.90 -6.57 -8.55
CA THR A 272 -8.16 -7.79 -8.92
C THR A 272 -7.96 -7.86 -10.44
N LEU A 273 -8.98 -7.51 -11.23
CA LEU A 273 -8.88 -7.43 -12.70
C LEU A 273 -7.86 -6.36 -13.12
N MET A 274 -7.91 -5.17 -12.50
CA MET A 274 -6.94 -4.11 -12.77
C MET A 274 -5.51 -4.54 -12.42
N ALA A 275 -5.31 -5.14 -11.24
CA ALA A 275 -4.01 -5.66 -10.83
C ALA A 275 -3.49 -6.74 -11.81
N GLY A 276 -4.36 -7.66 -12.25
CA GLY A 276 -4.04 -8.65 -13.27
C GLY A 276 -3.62 -8.01 -14.59
N ALA A 277 -4.39 -7.05 -15.08
CA ALA A 277 -4.09 -6.33 -16.32
C ALA A 277 -2.76 -5.56 -16.25
N PHE A 278 -2.51 -4.82 -15.17
CA PHE A 278 -1.24 -4.11 -14.98
C PHE A 278 -0.05 -5.07 -14.88
N THR A 279 -0.22 -6.21 -14.19
CA THR A 279 0.83 -7.24 -14.10
C THR A 279 1.16 -7.83 -15.48
N LEU A 280 0.16 -8.05 -16.33
CA LEU A 280 0.36 -8.50 -17.71
C LEU A 280 1.06 -7.45 -18.58
N LEU A 281 0.66 -6.18 -18.47
CA LEU A 281 1.28 -5.07 -19.20
C LEU A 281 2.75 -4.91 -18.82
N ASP A 282 3.05 -4.97 -17.53
CA ASP A 282 4.41 -4.91 -17.02
C ASP A 282 5.25 -6.13 -17.48
N ALA A 283 4.67 -7.34 -17.45
CA ALA A 283 5.33 -8.52 -17.99
C ALA A 283 5.62 -8.41 -19.49
N TRP A 284 4.71 -7.80 -20.25
CA TRP A 284 4.91 -7.54 -21.67
C TRP A 284 6.02 -6.52 -21.91
N GLY A 285 6.09 -5.46 -21.09
CA GLY A 285 7.21 -4.51 -21.07
C GLY A 285 8.55 -5.18 -20.82
N LEU A 286 8.63 -6.04 -19.80
CA LEU A 286 9.85 -6.81 -19.48
C LEU A 286 10.25 -7.76 -20.62
N ARG A 287 9.29 -8.41 -21.28
CA ARG A 287 9.55 -9.27 -22.44
C ARG A 287 10.12 -8.48 -23.61
N ASN A 288 9.58 -7.30 -23.90
CA ASN A 288 10.06 -6.45 -24.98
C ASN A 288 11.46 -5.91 -24.68
N ALA A 289 11.71 -5.48 -23.44
CA ALA A 289 13.04 -5.06 -22.99
C ALA A 289 14.07 -6.20 -23.13
N ALA A 290 13.71 -7.44 -22.78
CA ALA A 290 14.61 -8.59 -22.93
C ALA A 290 14.97 -8.84 -24.41
N ARG A 291 14.00 -8.72 -25.33
CA ARG A 291 14.26 -8.83 -26.78
C ARG A 291 15.18 -7.74 -27.31
N LEU A 292 15.04 -6.51 -26.83
CA LEU A 292 15.92 -5.41 -27.22
C LEU A 292 17.34 -5.61 -26.69
N MET A 293 17.50 -6.15 -25.48
CA MET A 293 18.81 -6.49 -24.91
C MET A 293 19.45 -7.67 -25.67
N GLU A 294 18.68 -8.65 -26.12
CA GLU A 294 19.15 -9.74 -26.98
C GLU A 294 19.57 -9.22 -28.37
N ALA A 295 18.86 -8.25 -28.93
CA ALA A 295 19.18 -7.65 -30.24
C ALA A 295 20.36 -6.65 -30.19
N GLY A 296 20.50 -5.90 -29.09
CA GLY A 296 21.62 -4.98 -28.86
C GLY A 296 22.87 -5.65 -28.26
N GLY A 297 22.72 -6.86 -27.72
CA GLY A 297 23.79 -7.71 -27.19
C GLY A 297 24.44 -8.62 -28.23
N GLY A 298 24.44 -8.20 -29.51
CA GLY A 298 25.38 -8.72 -30.50
C GLY A 298 26.80 -8.29 -30.11
N PHE A 299 27.37 -8.97 -29.12
CA PHE A 299 28.78 -8.85 -28.77
C PHE A 299 29.62 -9.41 -29.92
N GLN A 300 30.35 -8.50 -30.57
CA GLN A 300 31.76 -8.73 -30.85
C GLN A 300 32.51 -9.04 -29.54
#